data_AF-A0A3B9VPT7-F1
#
_entry.id   AF-A0A3B9VPT7-F1
#
_cell.length_a   1.000
_cell.length_b   1.000
_cell.length_c   1.000
_cell.angle_alpha   90.00
_cell.angle_beta   90.00
_cell.angle_gamma   90.00
#
_symmetry.space_group_name_H-M   'P 1'
#
loop_
_entity.id
_entity.type
_entity.pdbx_description
1 polymer ?
#
loop_
_entity_poly.entity_id
_entity_poly.type
_entity_poly.pdbx_seq_one_letter_code
_entity_poly.pdbx_strand_id
1 'polypeptide(L)'
;MTDQKQDPNLATIVHTSQGNYPVIVGRDVIDDLGLELQKTGQQGRAFIVADEVMFSNPVRRAQEALERGGYETHVLAMEIGESSKNIATLEVVYSWLADRRAERGDVVVAMGGGVIGDLVGFVAATWLRGVSVVQVPTSLTAMVDS
;
A
#
# COMPACT_ATOMS: atom_id res chain seq x y z
N MET A 1 -14.54 27.45 -9.91
CA MET A 1 -13.15 27.57 -9.45
C MET A 1 -13.14 27.20 -7.99
N THR A 2 -13.02 25.90 -7.71
CA THR A 2 -13.04 25.38 -6.34
C THR A 2 -11.64 25.52 -5.80
N ASP A 3 -11.52 26.31 -4.75
CA ASP A 3 -10.32 26.52 -3.97
C ASP A 3 -9.91 25.16 -3.35
N GLN A 4 -9.03 24.41 -4.03
CA GLN A 4 -8.47 23.19 -3.46
C GLN A 4 -7.52 23.64 -2.34
N LYS A 5 -8.03 23.59 -1.10
CA LYS A 5 -7.18 23.67 0.09
C LYS A 5 -6.04 22.68 -0.08
N GLN A 6 -4.83 23.21 -0.17
CA GLN A 6 -3.61 22.46 -0.29
C GLN A 6 -3.52 21.51 0.92
N ASP A 7 -3.35 20.22 0.65
CA ASP A 7 -3.26 19.21 1.70
C ASP A 7 -2.03 19.51 2.58
N PRO A 8 -2.19 19.74 3.89
CA PRO A 8 -1.09 20.13 4.76
C PRO A 8 -0.03 19.04 4.93
N ASN A 9 -0.36 17.77 4.60
CA ASN A 9 0.54 16.63 4.71
C ASN A 9 1.15 16.23 3.35
N LEU A 10 0.78 16.88 2.24
CA LEU A 10 1.41 16.65 0.95
C LEU A 10 2.84 17.18 0.97
N ALA A 11 3.82 16.28 1.05
CA ALA A 11 5.23 16.64 1.07
C ALA A 11 5.72 16.99 -0.34
N THR A 12 5.35 16.18 -1.34
CA THR A 12 5.69 16.42 -2.74
C THR A 12 4.81 15.61 -3.67
N ILE A 13 4.86 15.92 -4.97
CA ILE A 13 4.39 15.05 -6.04
C ILE A 13 5.61 14.59 -6.81
N VAL A 14 5.82 13.29 -6.89
CA VAL A 14 6.88 12.72 -7.71
C VAL A 14 6.37 12.63 -9.15
N HIS A 15 7.14 13.20 -10.06
CA HIS A 15 6.84 13.18 -11.49
C HIS A 15 7.73 12.15 -12.19
N THR A 16 7.12 11.15 -12.82
CA THR A 16 7.82 10.14 -13.60
C THR A 16 7.26 10.07 -15.02
N SER A 17 7.98 9.44 -15.93
CA SER A 17 7.48 9.17 -17.28
C SER A 17 6.28 8.21 -17.31
N GLN A 18 6.05 7.45 -16.24
CA GLN A 18 4.98 6.46 -16.14
C GLN A 18 3.75 6.98 -15.37
N GLY A 19 3.86 8.15 -14.75
CA GLY A 19 2.78 8.74 -13.96
C GLY A 19 3.30 9.63 -12.83
N ASN A 20 2.37 10.35 -12.21
CA ASN A 20 2.65 11.17 -11.04
C ASN A 20 1.99 10.52 -9.83
N TYR A 21 2.66 10.62 -8.67
CA TYR A 21 2.07 10.16 -7.41
C TYR A 21 2.40 11.12 -6.26
N PRO A 22 1.47 11.34 -5.32
CA PRO A 22 1.73 12.13 -4.14
C PRO A 22 2.57 11.35 -3.12
N VAL A 23 3.44 12.07 -2.43
CA VAL A 23 4.11 11.58 -1.21
C VAL A 23 3.55 12.37 -0.05
N ILE A 24 2.89 11.67 0.87
CA ILE A 24 2.19 12.25 2.02
C ILE A 24 3.00 11.93 3.27
N VAL A 25 3.40 12.97 4.00
CA VAL A 25 4.22 12.85 5.20
C VAL A 25 3.61 13.72 6.29
N GLY A 26 3.26 13.10 7.40
CA GLY A 26 2.68 13.79 8.54
C GLY A 26 2.49 12.83 9.72
N ARG A 27 2.00 13.37 10.83
CA ARG A 27 1.60 12.54 11.97
C ARG A 27 0.20 12.00 11.74
N ASP A 28 -0.01 10.74 12.08
CA ASP A 28 -1.31 10.07 12.04
C ASP A 28 -1.99 10.04 10.66
N VAL A 29 -1.26 10.34 9.58
CA VAL A 29 -1.75 10.33 8.18
C VAL A 29 -2.30 8.97 7.74
N ILE A 30 -1.98 7.90 8.46
CA ILE A 30 -2.53 6.56 8.20
C ILE A 30 -4.05 6.52 8.42
N ASP A 31 -4.60 7.37 9.28
CA ASP A 31 -6.03 7.43 9.55
C ASP A 31 -6.82 8.04 8.37
N ASP A 32 -6.12 8.77 7.50
CA ASP A 32 -6.66 9.39 6.28
C ASP A 32 -6.43 8.53 5.03
N LEU A 33 -5.76 7.36 5.15
CA LEU A 33 -5.35 6.53 4.01
C LEU A 33 -6.48 6.25 3.00
N GLY A 34 -7.68 5.92 3.48
CA GLY A 34 -8.83 5.69 2.62
C GLY A 34 -9.27 6.94 1.85
N LEU A 35 -9.23 8.11 2.49
CA LEU A 35 -9.57 9.39 1.86
C LEU A 35 -8.52 9.79 0.82
N GLU A 36 -7.25 9.62 1.14
CA GLU A 36 -6.16 9.87 0.17
C GLU A 36 -6.27 8.97 -1.05
N LEU A 37 -6.61 7.70 -0.84
CA LEU A 37 -6.78 6.76 -1.95
C LEU A 37 -7.97 7.13 -2.83
N GLN A 38 -9.09 7.58 -2.24
CA GLN A 38 -10.25 8.09 -3.00
C GLN A 38 -9.88 9.28 -3.90
N LYS A 39 -9.00 10.19 -3.46
CA LYS A 39 -8.57 11.34 -4.28
C LYS A 39 -7.87 10.92 -5.58
N THR A 40 -7.31 9.70 -5.63
CA THR A 40 -6.66 9.16 -6.85
C THR A 40 -7.67 8.60 -7.86
N GLY A 41 -8.94 8.46 -7.47
CA GLY A 41 -9.97 7.80 -8.26
C GLY A 41 -9.87 6.27 -8.26
N GLN A 42 -8.98 5.69 -7.45
CA GLN A 42 -8.88 4.26 -7.23
C GLN A 42 -10.22 3.72 -6.67
N GLN A 43 -10.63 2.56 -7.16
CA GLN A 43 -11.84 1.85 -6.72
C GLN A 43 -11.47 0.39 -6.38
N GLY A 44 -12.47 -0.43 -6.12
CA GLY A 44 -12.29 -1.86 -5.83
C GLY A 44 -11.95 -2.14 -4.38
N ARG A 45 -11.30 -3.28 -4.15
CA ARG A 45 -10.94 -3.79 -2.82
C ARG A 45 -9.48 -3.48 -2.54
N ALA A 46 -9.15 -3.35 -1.25
CA ALA A 46 -7.79 -3.09 -0.79
C ALA A 46 -7.19 -4.34 -0.15
N PHE A 47 -6.05 -4.78 -0.69
CA PHE A 47 -5.30 -5.94 -0.25
C PHE A 47 -4.04 -5.50 0.50
N ILE A 48 -4.10 -5.46 1.83
CA ILE A 48 -2.98 -5.05 2.68
C ILE A 48 -2.05 -6.24 2.89
N VAL A 49 -0.79 -6.09 2.51
CA VAL A 49 0.30 -7.02 2.84
C VAL A 49 1.22 -6.30 3.80
N ALA A 50 1.33 -6.84 5.01
CA ALA A 50 2.03 -6.18 6.10
C ALA A 50 3.05 -7.09 6.78
N ASP A 51 4.10 -6.46 7.31
CA ASP A 51 4.99 -7.11 8.27
C ASP A 51 4.22 -7.49 9.54
N GLU A 52 4.32 -8.75 9.96
CA GLU A 52 3.64 -9.27 11.15
C GLU A 52 4.00 -8.51 12.44
N VAL A 53 5.20 -7.94 12.52
CA VAL A 53 5.62 -7.11 13.68
C VAL A 53 4.72 -5.86 13.82
N MET A 54 4.07 -5.42 12.75
CA MET A 54 3.19 -4.24 12.72
C MET A 54 1.71 -4.58 12.97
N PHE A 55 1.35 -5.84 13.19
CA PHE A 55 -0.04 -6.28 13.09
C PHE A 55 -0.97 -5.71 14.16
N SER A 56 -0.46 -5.38 15.35
CA SER A 56 -1.34 -5.10 16.50
C SER A 56 -1.99 -3.71 16.52
N ASN A 57 -1.41 -2.69 15.87
CA ASN A 57 -1.99 -1.34 15.88
C ASN A 57 -1.94 -0.59 14.53
N PRO A 58 -0.79 -0.42 13.85
CA PRO A 58 -0.76 0.34 12.59
C PRO A 58 -1.57 -0.30 11.46
N VAL A 59 -1.50 -1.63 11.31
CA VAL A 59 -2.25 -2.35 10.26
C VAL A 59 -3.75 -2.22 10.45
N ARG A 60 -4.22 -2.35 11.70
CA ARG A 60 -5.64 -2.16 12.02
C ARG A 60 -6.11 -0.73 11.71
N ARG A 61 -5.32 0.28 12.05
CA ARG A 61 -5.64 1.68 11.71
C ARG A 61 -5.74 1.89 10.19
N ALA A 62 -4.80 1.33 9.44
CA ALA A 62 -4.83 1.40 7.98
C ALA A 62 -6.08 0.72 7.41
N GLN A 63 -6.43 -0.47 7.93
CA GLN A 63 -7.63 -1.20 7.56
C GLN A 63 -8.90 -0.39 7.84
N GLU A 64 -9.06 0.12 9.07
CA GLU A 64 -10.21 0.95 9.46
C GLU A 64 -10.30 2.22 8.60
N ALA A 65 -9.17 2.86 8.28
CA ALA A 65 -9.12 4.04 7.43
C ALA A 65 -9.59 3.74 5.99
N LEU A 66 -9.15 2.62 5.42
CA LEU A 66 -9.60 2.14 4.11
C LEU A 66 -11.10 1.79 4.11
N GLU A 67 -11.57 1.09 5.13
CA GLU A 67 -12.99 0.75 5.27
C GLU A 67 -13.88 2.00 5.38
N ARG A 68 -13.45 3.03 6.14
CA ARG A 68 -14.11 4.35 6.15
C ARG A 68 -14.10 5.03 4.79
N GLY A 69 -13.06 4.79 3.99
CA GLY A 69 -12.96 5.19 2.59
C GLY A 69 -13.83 4.35 1.63
N GLY A 70 -14.60 3.39 2.13
CA GLY A 70 -15.52 2.57 1.33
C GLY A 70 -14.87 1.40 0.60
N TYR A 71 -13.63 1.04 0.95
CA TYR A 71 -12.96 -0.13 0.40
C TYR A 71 -13.30 -1.37 1.25
N GLU A 72 -13.67 -2.48 0.60
CA GLU A 72 -13.58 -3.78 1.25
C GLU A 72 -12.10 -4.14 1.40
N THR A 73 -11.69 -4.60 2.58
CA THR A 73 -10.28 -4.84 2.90
C THR A 73 -9.99 -6.32 3.15
N HIS A 74 -8.78 -6.74 2.77
CA HIS A 74 -8.21 -8.01 3.16
C HIS A 74 -6.79 -7.78 3.67
N VAL A 75 -6.39 -8.50 4.72
CA VAL A 75 -5.07 -8.35 5.34
C VAL A 75 -4.32 -9.68 5.31
N LEU A 76 -3.06 -9.62 4.87
CA LEU A 76 -2.07 -10.67 5.00
C LEU A 76 -0.91 -10.16 5.87
N ALA A 77 -0.73 -10.77 7.04
CA ALA A 77 0.47 -10.60 7.85
C ALA A 77 1.52 -11.62 7.41
N MET A 78 2.78 -11.21 7.33
CA MET A 78 3.88 -12.11 7.05
C MET A 78 5.10 -11.72 7.91
N GLU A 79 5.77 -12.71 8.48
CA GLU A 79 7.10 -12.52 9.07
C GLU A 79 8.13 -12.46 7.94
N ILE A 80 8.66 -11.26 7.64
CA ILE A 80 9.54 -11.04 6.49
C ILE A 80 10.85 -10.37 6.92
N GLY A 81 11.97 -10.97 6.52
CA GLY A 81 13.31 -10.35 6.61
C GLY A 81 14.04 -10.39 5.28
N GLU A 82 15.30 -9.95 5.24
CA GLU A 82 16.07 -9.89 3.97
C GLU A 82 16.23 -11.28 3.32
N SER A 83 16.37 -12.35 4.12
CA SER A 83 16.40 -13.73 3.62
C SER A 83 15.10 -14.18 2.94
N SER A 84 14.01 -13.47 3.22
CA SER A 84 12.69 -13.73 2.64
C SER A 84 12.51 -13.07 1.27
N LYS A 85 13.50 -12.32 0.73
CA LYS A 85 13.48 -11.84 -0.67
C LYS A 85 13.75 -12.98 -1.66
N ASN A 86 12.79 -13.89 -1.77
CA ASN A 86 12.87 -15.05 -2.64
C ASN A 86 11.51 -15.36 -3.26
N ILE A 87 11.52 -16.23 -4.28
CA ILE A 87 10.32 -16.60 -5.05
C ILE A 87 9.27 -17.29 -4.17
N ALA A 88 9.67 -18.09 -3.18
CA ALA A 88 8.72 -18.79 -2.32
C ALA A 88 7.86 -17.80 -1.51
N THR A 89 8.45 -16.70 -1.04
CA THR A 89 7.70 -15.63 -0.36
C THR A 89 6.71 -14.93 -1.30
N LEU A 90 7.10 -14.70 -2.57
CA LEU A 90 6.20 -14.15 -3.58
C LEU A 90 5.00 -15.07 -3.84
N GLU A 91 5.23 -16.38 -3.90
CA GLU A 91 4.18 -17.38 -4.12
C GLU A 91 3.11 -17.36 -3.02
N VAL A 92 3.48 -17.04 -1.78
CA VAL A 92 2.50 -16.86 -0.68
C VAL A 92 1.55 -15.70 -0.99
N VAL A 93 2.09 -14.55 -1.40
CA VAL A 93 1.27 -13.37 -1.72
C VAL A 93 0.39 -13.65 -2.96
N TYR A 94 0.95 -14.28 -4.00
CA TYR A 94 0.17 -14.65 -5.18
C TYR A 94 -0.96 -15.62 -4.87
N SER A 95 -0.69 -16.66 -4.08
CA SER A 95 -1.71 -17.64 -3.68
C SER A 95 -2.82 -16.96 -2.89
N TRP A 96 -2.45 -16.09 -1.96
CA TRP A 96 -3.42 -15.34 -1.14
C TRP A 96 -4.30 -14.39 -1.98
N LEU A 97 -3.72 -13.70 -2.97
CA LEU A 97 -4.45 -12.87 -3.94
C LEU A 97 -5.37 -13.73 -4.84
N ALA A 98 -4.88 -14.88 -5.30
CA ALA A 98 -5.64 -15.81 -6.13
C ALA A 98 -6.87 -16.35 -5.39
N ASP A 99 -6.69 -16.78 -4.14
CA ASP A 99 -7.75 -17.35 -3.29
C ASP A 99 -8.88 -16.34 -3.04
N ARG A 100 -8.54 -15.07 -2.93
CA ARG A 100 -9.49 -13.94 -2.77
C ARG A 100 -9.97 -13.35 -4.09
N ARG A 101 -9.51 -13.92 -5.20
CA ARG A 101 -9.85 -13.50 -6.56
C ARG A 101 -9.55 -12.02 -6.77
N ALA A 102 -8.39 -11.54 -6.34
CA ALA A 102 -7.97 -10.16 -6.57
C ALA A 102 -7.96 -9.85 -8.07
N GLU A 103 -8.65 -8.78 -8.46
CA GLU A 103 -8.87 -8.37 -9.83
C GLU A 103 -7.99 -7.16 -10.18
N ARG A 104 -7.94 -6.82 -11.47
CA ARG A 104 -7.08 -5.72 -11.96
C ARG A 104 -7.48 -4.34 -11.43
N GLY A 105 -8.76 -4.19 -11.06
CA GLY A 105 -9.29 -2.95 -10.50
C GLY A 105 -9.03 -2.80 -9.00
N ASP A 106 -8.51 -3.82 -8.32
CA ASP A 106 -8.18 -3.76 -6.91
C ASP A 106 -6.83 -3.07 -6.68
N VAL A 107 -6.55 -2.74 -5.42
CA VAL A 107 -5.32 -2.06 -4.99
C VAL A 107 -4.59 -2.89 -3.96
N VAL A 108 -3.27 -3.00 -4.10
CA VAL A 108 -2.40 -3.67 -3.13
C VAL A 108 -1.72 -2.61 -2.26
N VAL A 109 -1.74 -2.79 -0.95
CA VAL A 109 -1.13 -1.88 0.02
C VAL A 109 0.04 -2.56 0.69
N ALA A 110 1.26 -2.05 0.46
CA ALA A 110 2.49 -2.55 1.04
C ALA A 110 2.76 -1.81 2.35
N MET A 111 2.67 -2.48 3.50
CA MET A 111 2.86 -1.84 4.81
C MET A 111 4.03 -2.47 5.58
N GLY A 112 5.19 -1.81 5.57
CA GLY A 112 6.37 -2.34 6.22
C GLY A 112 7.65 -1.58 5.89
N GLY A 113 8.80 -2.18 6.21
CA GLY A 113 10.10 -1.68 5.77
C GLY A 113 10.37 -1.94 4.28
N GLY A 114 11.60 -1.67 3.84
CA GLY A 114 11.97 -1.79 2.41
C GLY A 114 11.78 -3.19 1.84
N VAL A 115 11.91 -4.24 2.66
CA VAL A 115 11.69 -5.63 2.23
C VAL A 115 10.24 -5.87 1.80
N ILE A 116 9.26 -5.39 2.58
CA ILE A 116 7.84 -5.47 2.22
C ILE A 116 7.57 -4.62 0.97
N GLY A 117 8.12 -3.40 0.93
CA GLY A 117 7.95 -2.49 -0.20
C GLY A 117 8.42 -3.09 -1.54
N ASP A 118 9.62 -3.68 -1.56
CA ASP A 118 10.20 -4.36 -2.72
C ASP A 118 9.35 -5.55 -3.16
N LEU A 119 9.03 -6.44 -2.21
CA LEU A 119 8.29 -7.66 -2.46
C LEU A 119 6.90 -7.36 -3.04
N VAL A 120 6.14 -6.50 -2.35
CA VAL A 120 4.77 -6.17 -2.72
C VAL A 120 4.73 -5.29 -3.96
N GLY A 121 5.70 -4.39 -4.13
CA GLY A 121 5.86 -3.62 -5.35
C GLY A 121 6.07 -4.52 -6.57
N PHE A 122 6.92 -5.55 -6.44
CA PHE A 122 7.13 -6.53 -7.50
C PHE A 122 5.88 -7.37 -7.78
N VAL A 123 5.18 -7.83 -6.74
CA VAL A 123 3.87 -8.52 -6.89
C VAL A 123 2.88 -7.65 -7.64
N ALA A 124 2.72 -6.38 -7.25
CA ALA A 124 1.77 -5.48 -7.89
C ALA A 124 2.10 -5.20 -9.36
N ALA A 125 3.39 -5.09 -9.69
CA ALA A 125 3.84 -4.87 -11.07
C ALA A 125 3.54 -6.08 -12.00
N THR A 126 3.49 -7.29 -11.45
CA THR A 126 3.42 -8.54 -12.22
C THR A 126 2.06 -9.23 -12.15
N TRP A 127 1.31 -9.05 -11.05
CA TRP A 127 -0.04 -9.57 -10.88
C TRP A 127 -0.97 -9.00 -11.95
N LEU A 128 -1.62 -9.87 -12.72
CA LEU A 128 -2.53 -9.49 -13.82
C LEU A 128 -1.93 -8.43 -14.79
N ARG A 129 -0.60 -8.48 -14.99
CA ARG A 129 0.18 -7.51 -15.78
C ARG A 129 0.09 -6.07 -15.24
N GLY A 130 0.09 -5.92 -13.92
CA GLY A 130 0.08 -4.64 -13.24
C GLY A 130 -1.27 -4.33 -12.59
N VAL A 131 -1.24 -4.04 -11.30
CA VAL A 131 -2.32 -3.49 -10.48
C VAL A 131 -1.83 -2.26 -9.72
N SER A 132 -2.76 -1.45 -9.21
CA SER A 132 -2.42 -0.28 -8.40
C SER A 132 -1.75 -0.70 -7.10
N VAL A 133 -0.74 0.07 -6.68
CA VAL A 133 -0.02 -0.16 -5.41
C VAL A 133 0.06 1.12 -4.60
N VAL A 134 -0.07 0.98 -3.28
CA VAL A 134 0.19 2.03 -2.29
C VAL A 134 1.31 1.58 -1.37
N GLN A 135 2.36 2.39 -1.27
CA GLN A 135 3.47 2.15 -0.35
C GLN A 135 3.21 2.88 0.98
N VAL A 136 3.25 2.15 2.09
CA VAL A 136 3.15 2.67 3.45
C VAL A 136 4.43 2.29 4.21
N PRO A 137 5.55 2.97 3.95
CA PRO A 137 6.83 2.64 4.55
C PRO A 137 6.82 2.90 6.06
N THR A 138 7.30 1.94 6.85
CA THR A 138 7.29 2.01 8.33
C THR A 138 8.68 2.14 8.94
N SER A 139 9.73 1.97 8.14
CA SER A 139 11.13 2.20 8.53
C SER A 139 11.66 3.48 7.91
N LEU A 140 12.51 4.22 8.65
CA LEU A 140 13.10 5.46 8.14
C LEU A 140 13.88 5.24 6.84
N THR A 141 14.63 4.14 6.73
CA THR A 141 15.36 3.80 5.49
C THR A 141 14.41 3.67 4.31
N ALA A 142 13.30 2.93 4.47
CA ALA A 142 12.29 2.82 3.40
C ALA A 142 11.64 4.17 3.07
N MET A 143 11.42 5.04 4.06
CA MET A 143 10.82 6.37 3.81
C MET A 143 11.69 7.30 2.97
N VAL A 144 13.01 7.08 2.92
CA VAL A 144 13.95 7.95 2.21
C VAL A 144 14.55 7.34 0.94
N ASP A 145 14.43 6.02 0.76
CA ASP A 145 15.11 5.27 -0.31
C ASP A 145 14.15 4.41 -1.16
N SER A 146 12.95 4.09 -0.67
CA SER A 146 11.97 3.22 -1.34
C SER A 146 10.77 3.97 -1.93
#